data_AF-A0A7V2KR78-F1
#
_entry.id   AF-A0A7V2KR78-F1
#
_cell.length_a   1.000
_cell.length_b   1.000
_cell.length_c   1.000
_cell.angle_alpha   90.00
_cell.angle_beta   90.00
_cell.angle_gamma   90.00
#
_symmetry.space_group_name_H-M   'P 1'
#
loop_
_entity.id
_entity.type
_entity.pdbx_description
1 polymer ?
#
loop_
_entity_poly.entity_id
_entity_poly.type
_entity_poly.pdbx_seq_one_letter_code
_entity_poly.pdbx_strand_id
1 'polypeptide(L)' 'MGHDDREKIRTLLSYWIEHNKEHGEEITEWAEKARALGKDEAYERMLKAVQEMHEADELLAQALKKLK' A
#
# COMPACT_ATOMS: atom_id res chain seq x y z
N MET A 1 23.37 15.52 -11.15
CA MET A 1 22.85 14.78 -9.98
C MET A 1 21.32 14.77 -9.96
N GLY A 2 20.60 15.89 -10.15
CA GLY A 2 19.13 15.91 -10.02
C GLY A 2 18.26 15.21 -11.11
N HIS A 3 18.80 14.78 -12.26
CA HIS A 3 18.03 14.01 -13.25
C HIS A 3 17.84 12.55 -12.80
N ASP A 4 18.92 11.94 -12.31
CA ASP A 4 18.95 10.56 -11.82
C ASP A 4 18.04 10.39 -10.58
N ASP A 5 18.08 11.35 -9.66
CA ASP A 5 17.21 11.34 -8.49
C ASP A 5 15.72 11.42 -8.86
N ARG A 6 15.35 12.22 -9.88
CA ARG A 6 13.96 12.30 -10.36
C ARG A 6 13.48 10.97 -10.92
N GLU A 7 14.27 10.36 -11.81
CA GLU A 7 13.93 9.05 -12.40
C GLU A 7 13.85 7.97 -11.34
N LYS A 8 14.79 7.97 -10.39
CA LYS A 8 14.79 7.06 -9.26
C LYS A 8 13.56 7.21 -8.38
N ILE A 9 13.14 8.43 -8.04
CA ILE A 9 11.91 8.67 -7.27
C ILE A 9 10.69 8.14 -8.04
N ARG A 10 10.60 8.37 -9.35
CA ARG A 10 9.48 7.86 -10.16
C ARG A 10 9.41 6.33 -10.14
N THR A 11 10.55 5.67 -10.28
CA THR A 11 10.65 4.20 -10.20
C THR A 11 10.22 3.69 -8.83
N LEU A 12 10.69 4.33 -7.75
CA LEU A 12 10.33 3.95 -6.39
C LEU A 12 8.83 4.14 -6.10
N LEU A 13 8.23 5.26 -6.54
CA LEU A 13 6.80 5.51 -6.35
C LEU A 13 5.94 4.44 -7.05
N SER A 14 6.27 4.09 -8.30
CA SER A 14 5.57 3.02 -9.01
C SER A 14 5.74 1.67 -8.32
N TYR A 15 6.95 1.37 -7.85
CA TYR A 15 7.24 0.13 -7.13
C TYR A 15 6.45 0.02 -5.81
N TRP A 16 6.41 1.09 -5.01
CA TRP A 16 5.68 1.08 -3.74
C TRP A 16 4.17 0.92 -3.92
N ILE A 17 3.58 1.58 -4.93
CA ILE A 17 2.15 1.41 -5.24
C ILE A 17 1.82 -0.04 -5.58
N GLU A 18 2.63 -0.69 -6.42
CA GLU A 18 2.40 -2.09 -6.78
C GLU A 18 2.59 -3.01 -5.57
N HIS A 19 3.64 -2.79 -4.79
CA HIS A 19 3.94 -3.63 -3.64
C HIS A 19 2.92 -3.48 -2.51
N ASN A 20 2.38 -2.27 -2.31
CA ASN A 20 1.31 -2.04 -1.36
C ASN A 20 0.04 -2.81 -1.74
N LYS A 21 -0.26 -2.94 -3.03
CA LYS A 21 -1.36 -3.76 -3.51
C LYS A 21 -1.15 -5.25 -3.19
N GLU A 22 0.05 -5.79 -3.44
CA GLU A 22 0.41 -7.18 -3.09
C GLU A 22 0.26 -7.44 -1.58
N HIS A 23 0.77 -6.51 -0.75
CA HIS A 23 0.59 -6.58 0.69
C HIS A 23 -0.87 -6.45 1.12
N GLY A 24 -1.66 -5.60 0.47
CA GLY A 24 -3.09 -5.47 0.74
C GLY A 24 -3.83 -6.79 0.56
N GLU A 25 -3.55 -7.50 -0.54
CA GLU A 25 -4.13 -8.82 -0.84
C GLU A 25 -3.73 -9.86 0.23
N GLU A 26 -2.45 -9.93 0.60
CA GLU A 26 -1.95 -10.86 1.62
C GLU A 26 -2.54 -10.54 3.02
N ILE A 27 -2.57 -9.27 3.40
CA ILE A 27 -3.13 -8.84 4.69
C ILE A 27 -4.62 -9.18 4.76
N THR A 28 -5.38 -8.97 3.68
CA THR A 28 -6.80 -9.36 3.63
C THR A 28 -6.98 -10.87 3.82
N GLU A 29 -6.16 -11.71 3.16
CA GLU A 29 -6.22 -13.17 3.35
C GLU A 29 -6.00 -13.56 4.83
N TRP A 30 -5.00 -12.96 5.47
CA TRP A 30 -4.71 -13.25 6.88
C TRP A 30 -5.74 -12.65 7.84
N ALA A 31 -6.34 -11.51 7.50
CA ALA A 31 -7.43 -10.94 8.27
C ALA A 31 -8.60 -11.91 8.35
N GLU A 32 -8.99 -12.54 7.23
CA GLU A 32 -10.06 -13.55 7.20
C GLU A 32 -9.72 -14.77 8.08
N LYS A 33 -8.44 -15.19 8.11
CA LYS A 33 -7.99 -16.23 9.04
C LYS A 33 -8.11 -15.78 10.50
N ALA A 34 -7.76 -14.53 10.83
CA ALA A 34 -7.93 -13.99 12.17
C ALA A 34 -9.41 -13.97 12.60
N ARG A 35 -10.30 -13.61 11.68
CA ARG A 35 -11.75 -13.66 11.89
C ARG A 35 -12.25 -15.08 12.15
N ALA A 36 -11.78 -16.07 11.37
CA ALA A 36 -12.11 -17.48 11.58
C ALA A 36 -11.65 -18.02 12.95
N LEU A 37 -10.64 -17.39 13.57
CA LEU A 37 -10.17 -17.69 14.93
C LEU A 37 -10.92 -16.90 16.03
N GLY A 38 -11.99 -16.18 15.69
CA GLY A 38 -12.75 -15.34 16.62
C GLY A 38 -11.99 -14.10 17.09
N LYS A 39 -11.04 -13.61 16.30
CA LYS A 39 -10.24 -12.41 16.60
C LYS A 39 -10.75 -11.20 15.79
N ASP A 40 -11.99 -10.82 16.02
CA ASP A 40 -12.67 -9.77 15.26
C ASP A 40 -11.94 -8.42 15.34
N GLU A 41 -11.44 -8.04 16.52
CA GLU A 41 -10.63 -6.81 16.66
C GLU A 41 -9.36 -6.84 15.81
N ALA A 42 -8.68 -7.99 15.69
CA ALA A 42 -7.49 -8.11 14.86
C ALA A 42 -7.86 -7.99 13.37
N TYR A 43 -8.93 -8.67 12.94
CA TYR A 43 -9.48 -8.54 11.59
C TYR A 43 -9.79 -7.08 11.24
N GLU A 44 -10.47 -6.35 12.11
CA GLU A 44 -10.83 -4.94 11.90
C GLU A 44 -9.58 -4.06 11.75
N ARG A 45 -8.56 -4.25 12.59
CA ARG A 45 -7.30 -3.50 12.50
C ARG A 45 -6.53 -3.82 11.22
N MET A 46 -6.52 -5.08 10.80
CA MET A 46 -5.86 -5.50 9.56
C MET A 46 -6.55 -4.91 8.34
N LEU A 47 -7.88 -4.94 8.27
CA LEU A 47 -8.61 -4.29 7.18
C LEU A 47 -8.44 -2.77 7.19
N LYS A 48 -8.36 -2.15 8.37
CA LYS A 48 -8.06 -0.72 8.45
C LYS A 48 -6.68 -0.39 7.91
N ALA A 49 -5.67 -1.24 8.16
CA ALA A 49 -4.34 -1.07 7.59
C ALA A 49 -4.37 -1.15 6.05
N VAL A 50 -5.10 -2.10 5.46
CA VAL A 50 -5.27 -2.18 4.00
C VAL A 50 -5.93 -0.91 3.44
N GLN A 51 -6.95 -0.38 4.13
CA GLN A 51 -7.59 0.87 3.72
C GLN A 51 -6.62 2.05 3.75
N GLU A 52 -5.83 2.20 4.82
CA GLU A 52 -4.84 3.27 4.94
C GLU A 52 -3.72 3.13 3.90
N MET A 53 -3.36 1.91 3.50
CA MET A 53 -2.43 1.67 2.40
C MET A 53 -3.00 2.13 1.06
N HIS A 54 -4.28 1.89 0.78
CA HIS A 54 -4.92 2.42 -0.42
C HIS A 54 -4.94 3.96 -0.45
N GLU A 55 -5.21 4.60 0.70
CA GLU A 55 -5.13 6.07 0.82
C GLU A 55 -3.69 6.57 0.57
N ALA A 56 -2.68 5.84 1.06
CA ALA A 56 -1.28 6.13 0.77
C ALA A 56 -0.96 5.98 -0.73
N ASP A 57 -1.46 4.93 -1.39
CA ASP A 57 -1.25 4.69 -2.82
C ASP A 57 -1.82 5.81 -3.69
N GLU A 58 -2.99 6.35 -3.31
CA GLU A 58 -3.56 7.52 -3.99
C GLU A 58 -2.65 8.75 -3.88
N LEU A 59 -2.06 8.99 -2.71
CA LEU A 59 -1.11 10.08 -2.50
C LEU A 59 0.20 9.87 -3.28
N LEU A 60 0.72 8.64 -3.30
CA LEU A 60 1.91 8.27 -4.08
C LEU A 60 1.65 8.44 -5.58
N ALA A 61 0.47 8.05 -6.07
CA ALA A 61 0.07 8.24 -7.46
C ALA A 61 -0.06 9.72 -7.83
N GLN A 62 -0.56 10.55 -6.91
CA GLN A 62 -0.57 12.01 -7.08
C GLN A 62 0.85 12.58 -7.14
N ALA A 63 1.75 12.16 -6.25
CA ALA A 63 3.16 12.56 -6.27
C ALA A 63 3.85 12.16 -7.59
N LEU A 64 3.61 10.94 -8.07
CA LEU A 64 4.14 10.45 -9.35
C LEU A 64 3.66 11.31 -10.53
N LYS A 65 2.40 11.76 -10.52
CA LYS A 65 1.86 12.68 -11.54
C LYS A 65 2.54 14.05 -11.52
N LYS A 66 2.96 14.55 -10.36
CA LYS A 66 3.67 15.84 -10.21
C LYS A 66 5.14 15.77 -10.63
N LEU A 67 5.69 14.56 -10.73
CA LEU A 67 7.06 14.29 -11.22
C LEU A 67 7.09 13.88 -12.70
N LYS A 68 5.96 14.01 -13.42
CA LYS A 68 5.92 13.89 -14.88
C LYS A 68 6.56 15.09 -15.56
#